data_AF-A0A842UGV2-F1
#
_entry.id   AF-A0A842UGV2-F1
#
_cell.length_a   1.000
_cell.length_b   1.000
_cell.length_c   1.000
_cell.angle_alpha   90.00
_cell.angle_beta   90.00
_cell.angle_gamma   90.00
#
_symmetry.space_group_name_H-M   'P 1'
#
loop_
_entity.id
_entity.type
_entity.pdbx_description
1 polymer ?
#
loop_
_entity_poly.entity_id
_entity_poly.type
_entity_poly.pdbx_seq_one_letter_code
_entity_poly.pdbx_strand_id
1 'polypeptide(L)' 'MQYRVIWEIKINANTPEEAAWEALRIHRDPDSESLFFTVEKMSTGEKFDVDLLGGE' A
#
# COMPACT_ATOMS: atom_id res chain seq x y z
N MET A 1 -18.91 8.93 -3.07
CA MET A 1 -18.38 7.54 -3.09
C MET A 1 -17.37 7.42 -1.96
N GLN A 2 -17.33 6.28 -1.27
CA GLN A 2 -16.37 6.02 -0.21
C GLN A 2 -15.43 4.91 -0.66
N TYR A 3 -14.14 5.09 -0.41
CA TYR A 3 -13.10 4.17 -0.83
C TYR A 3 -12.27 3.76 0.38
N ARG A 4 -11.97 2.48 0.47
CA ARG A 4 -10.92 1.97 1.35
C ARG A 4 -9.67 1.81 0.51
N VAL A 5 -8.59 2.49 0.91
CA VAL A 5 -7.29 2.40 0.24
C VAL A 5 -6.38 1.51 1.08
N ILE A 6 -5.79 0.51 0.45
CA ILE A 6 -4.91 -0.46 1.07
C ILE A 6 -3.58 -0.39 0.35
N TRP A 7 -2.52 -0.15 1.12
CA TRP A 7 -1.15 -0.33 0.68
C TRP A 7 -0.64 -1.62 1.32
N GLU A 8 -0.21 -2.58 0.49
CA GLU A 8 0.27 -3.88 0.93
C GLU A 8 1.73 -4.07 0.52
N ILE A 9 2.55 -4.53 1.46
CA ILE A 9 3.95 -4.89 1.22
C ILE A 9 4.28 -6.20 1.94
N LYS A 10 5.15 -7.00 1.34
CA LYS A 10 5.71 -8.21 1.96
C LYS A 10 7.11 -7.88 2.48
N ILE A 11 7.29 -7.94 3.79
CA ILE A 11 8.55 -7.63 4.45
C ILE A 11 8.97 -8.83 5.30
N ASN A 12 10.26 -9.17 5.24
CA ASN A 12 10.87 -10.12 6.17
C ASN A 12 11.33 -9.36 7.42
N ALA A 13 10.87 -9.79 8.59
CA ALA A 13 11.27 -9.25 9.88
C ALA A 13 11.23 -10.34 10.94
N ASN A 14 11.91 -10.13 12.06
CA ASN A 14 11.97 -11.08 13.17
C ASN A 14 10.76 -10.94 14.12
N THR A 15 10.13 -9.75 14.17
CA THR A 15 8.89 -9.52 14.95
C THR A 15 7.85 -8.68 14.17
N PRO A 16 6.56 -8.73 14.57
CA PRO A 16 5.52 -7.89 13.98
C PRO A 16 5.79 -6.38 14.09
N GLU A 17 6.35 -5.92 15.21
CA GLU A 17 6.67 -4.51 15.43
C GLU A 17 7.80 -4.05 14.50
N GLU A 18 8.82 -4.90 14.30
CA GLU A 18 9.90 -4.63 13.33
C GLU A 18 9.34 -4.52 11.90
N ALA A 19 8.45 -5.43 11.49
CA ALA A 19 7.79 -5.35 10.19
C ALA A 19 7.00 -4.03 10.03
N ALA A 20 6.29 -3.58 11.07
CA ALA A 20 5.55 -2.33 11.04
C ALA A 20 6.47 -1.10 10.96
N TRP A 21 7.60 -1.11 11.66
CA TRP A 21 8.60 -0.06 11.59
C TRP A 21 9.24 0.03 10.20
N GLU A 22 9.61 -1.10 9.61
CA GLU A 22 10.17 -1.14 8.25
C GLU A 22 9.14 -0.67 7.21
N ALA A 23 7.88 -1.11 7.32
CA ALA A 23 6.80 -0.64 6.47
C ALA A 23 6.61 0.89 6.57
N LEU A 24 6.61 1.44 7.79
CA LEU A 24 6.50 2.88 8.02
C LEU A 24 7.69 3.65 7.43
N ARG A 25 8.91 3.11 7.56
CA ARG A 25 10.12 3.70 7.01
C ARG A 25 10.03 3.82 5.49
N ILE A 26 9.63 2.75 4.81
CA ILE A 26 9.43 2.74 3.35
C ILE A 26 8.31 3.71 2.93
N HIS A 27 7.23 3.79 3.71
CA HIS A 27 6.10 4.65 3.38
C HIS A 27 6.39 6.15 3.58
N ARG A 28 7.33 6.49 4.48
CA ARG A 28 7.74 7.88 4.73
C ARG A 28 8.94 8.33 3.92
N ASP A 29 9.60 7.42 3.23
CA ASP A 29 10.74 7.74 2.40
C ASP A 29 10.24 8.56 1.18
N PRO A 30 10.65 9.84 1.04
CA PRO A 30 10.20 10.70 -0.05
C PRO A 30 10.66 10.21 -1.42
N ASP A 31 11.68 9.34 -1.48
CA ASP A 31 12.18 8.72 -2.71
C ASP A 31 11.58 7.31 -2.92
N SER A 32 10.63 6.90 -2.08
CA SER A 32 9.95 5.61 -2.19
C SER A 32 9.08 5.54 -3.44
N GLU A 33 9.38 4.57 -4.29
CA GLU A 33 8.56 4.23 -5.46
C GLU A 33 7.38 3.31 -5.11
N SER A 34 7.01 3.16 -3.83
CA SER A 34 5.92 2.28 -3.41
C SER A 34 4.54 2.88 -3.69
N LEU A 35 4.18 2.90 -4.97
CA LEU A 35 3.03 3.59 -5.53
C LEU A 35 1.91 2.66 -5.98
N PHE A 36 1.94 1.40 -5.54
CA PHE A 36 0.90 0.40 -5.82
C PHE A 36 -0.11 0.32 -4.67
N PHE A 37 -1.40 0.40 -5.00
CA PHE A 37 -2.50 0.41 -4.03
C PHE A 37 -3.66 -0.47 -4.50
N THR A 38 -4.29 -1.16 -3.57
CA THR A 38 -5.62 -1.73 -3.79
C THR A 38 -6.67 -0.75 -3.28
N VAL A 39 -7.57 -0.33 -4.16
CA VAL A 39 -8.68 0.59 -3.88
C VAL A 39 -10.00 -0.18 -3.91
N GLU A 40 -10.74 -0.18 -2.81
CA GLU A 40 -12.04 -0.83 -2.69
C GLU A 40 -13.16 0.21 -2.65
N LYS A 41 -14.12 0.13 -3.59
CA LYS A 41 -15.38 0.88 -3.55
C LYS A 41 -16.27 0.30 -2.46
N MET A 42 -16.46 1.01 -1.36
CA MET A 42 -17.20 0.49 -0.20
C MET A 42 -18.67 0.18 -0.50
N SER A 43 -19.28 0.84 -1.50
CA SER A 43 -20.68 0.61 -1.88
C SER A 43 -20.89 -0.71 -2.61
N THR A 44 -19.88 -1.22 -3.30
CA THR A 44 -19.99 -2.41 -4.17
C THR A 44 -19.04 -3.54 -3.76
N GLY A 45 -18.03 -3.25 -2.93
CA GLY A 45 -16.91 -4.14 -2.65
C GLY A 45 -15.96 -4.34 -3.83
N GLU A 46 -16.15 -3.60 -4.93
CA GLU A 46 -15.32 -3.70 -6.13
C GLU A 46 -13.91 -3.19 -5.84
N LYS A 47 -12.89 -4.00 -6.20
CA LYS A 47 -11.48 -3.71 -5.95
C LYS A 47 -10.74 -3.39 -7.24
N PHE A 48 -9.82 -2.44 -7.14
CA PHE A 48 -8.98 -1.97 -8.23
C PHE A 48 -7.54 -1.95 -7.76
N ASP A 49 -6.65 -2.52 -8.55
CA ASP A 49 -5.23 -2.35 -8.35
C ASP A 49 -4.79 -1.10 -9.14
N VAL A 50 -4.10 -0.19 -8.46
CA VAL A 50 -3.71 1.13 -8.97
C VAL A 50 -2.22 1.30 -8.75
N ASP A 51 -1.47 1.37 -9.85
CA ASP A 51 -0.05 1.70 -9.87
C ASP A 51 0.13 3.17 -10.30
N LEU A 52 0.77 3.99 -9.46
CA LEU A 52 0.99 5.42 -9.71
C LEU A 52 2.42 5.78 -10.15
N LEU A 53 3.35 4.83 -10.32
CA LEU A 53 4.66 5.11 -10.96
C LEU A 53 4.53 5.46 -12.44
N GLY A 54 3.48 4.95 -13.11
CA GLY A 54 3.26 5.02 -14.55
C GLY A 54 4.13 4.01 -15.31
N GLY A 55 3.65 3.27 -16.30
CA GLY A 55 2.32 3.18 -16.87
C GLY A 55 2.38 2.52 -18.25
N GLU A 56 1.72 1.39 -18.41
CA GLU A 56 0.83 0.99 -19.52
C GLU A 56 -0.25 0.06 -18.95
#